data_AF-A1HT65-F1
#
_entry.id   AF-A1HT65-F1
#
_cell.length_a   1.000
_cell.length_b   1.000
_cell.length_c   1.000
_cell.angle_alpha   90.00
_cell.angle_beta   90.00
_cell.angle_gamma   90.00
#
_symmetry.space_group_name_H-M   'P 1'
#
loop_
_entity.id
_entity.type
_entity.pdbx_description
1 polymer ?
#
loop_
_entity_poly.entity_id
_entity_poly.type
_entity_poly.pdbx_seq_one_letter_code
_entity_poly.pdbx_strand_id
1 'polypeptide(L)' 'MQNEKEARKHQAVATEILEGQLKLTVNKENTHITHVGKGVPYLGFIICRKTVVIALKKIKSFKASLSGAVYTRPVRTIL' A
#
# COMPACT_ATOMS: atom_id res chain seq x y z
N MET A 1 14.92 -8.35 19.12
CA MET A 1 14.27 -9.63 18.75
C MET A 1 12.95 -9.90 19.48
N GLN A 2 12.53 -9.10 20.47
CA GLN A 2 11.24 -9.31 21.18
C GLN A 2 10.01 -8.98 20.31
N ASN A 3 10.03 -7.87 19.56
CA ASN A 3 8.85 -7.40 18.81
C ASN A 3 8.40 -8.33 17.66
N GLU A 4 9.27 -9.16 17.09
CA GLU A 4 8.87 -10.04 15.98
C GLU A 4 8.02 -11.22 16.46
N LYS A 5 8.35 -11.78 17.64
CA LYS A 5 7.55 -12.84 18.26
C LYS A 5 6.16 -12.35 18.63
N GLU A 6 6.07 -11.12 19.14
CA GLU A 6 4.78 -10.48 19.45
C GLU A 6 3.97 -10.19 18.19
N ALA A 7 4.59 -9.66 17.14
CA ALA A 7 3.94 -9.45 15.84
C ALA A 7 3.36 -10.75 15.27
N ARG A 8 4.09 -11.87 15.37
CA ARG A 8 3.60 -13.20 14.95
C ARG A 8 2.39 -13.66 15.79
N LYS A 9 2.41 -13.43 17.10
CA LYS A 9 1.25 -13.75 17.96
C LYS A 9 0.01 -12.95 17.55
N HIS A 10 0.15 -11.65 17.33
CA HIS A 10 -0.96 -10.82 16.87
C HIS A 10 -1.46 -11.21 15.48
N GLN A 11 -0.57 -11.61 14.58
CA GLN A 11 -0.95 -12.14 13.26
C GLN A 11 -1.78 -13.43 13.39
N ALA A 12 -1.40 -14.34 14.29
CA ALA A 12 -2.16 -15.57 14.51
C ALA A 12 -3.58 -15.28 15.01
N VAL A 13 -3.73 -14.40 16.00
CA VAL A 13 -5.04 -13.97 16.52
C VAL A 13 -5.89 -13.31 15.44
N ALA A 14 -5.30 -12.41 14.64
CA ALA A 14 -6.02 -11.76 13.54
C ALA A 14 -6.48 -12.78 12.49
N THR A 15 -5.66 -13.79 12.18
CA THR A 15 -5.99 -14.85 11.23
C THR A 15 -7.15 -15.71 11.75
N GLU A 16 -7.13 -16.08 13.02
CA GLU A 16 -8.21 -16.84 13.67
C GLU A 16 -9.55 -16.11 13.62
N ILE A 17 -9.56 -14.80 13.88
CA ILE A 17 -10.78 -13.98 13.80
C ILE A 17 -11.29 -13.90 12.36
N LEU A 18 -10.40 -13.66 11.40
CA LEU A 18 -10.77 -13.50 9.98
C LEU A 18 -11.26 -14.80 9.35
N GLU A 19 -10.53 -15.90 9.53
CA GLU A 19 -10.84 -17.19 8.91
C GLU A 19 -11.91 -17.96 9.69
N GLY A 20 -11.90 -17.88 11.02
CA GLY A 20 -12.85 -18.59 11.88
C GLY A 20 -14.21 -17.91 11.95
N GLN A 21 -14.24 -16.65 12.41
CA GLN A 21 -15.51 -15.96 12.71
C GLN A 21 -16.12 -15.32 11.47
N LEU A 22 -15.30 -14.65 10.65
CA LEU A 22 -15.76 -13.87 9.50
C LEU A 22 -15.78 -14.68 8.19
N LYS A 23 -15.20 -15.89 8.18
CA LYS A 23 -15.05 -16.77 6.99
C LYS A 23 -14.38 -16.06 5.80
N LEU A 24 -13.48 -15.12 6.07
CA LEU A 24 -12.68 -14.43 5.07
C LEU A 24 -11.36 -15.18 4.89
N THR A 25 -10.85 -15.28 3.66
CA THR A 25 -9.54 -15.91 3.41
C THR A 25 -8.43 -14.87 3.48
N VAL A 26 -7.41 -15.12 4.32
CA VAL A 26 -6.25 -14.23 4.41
C VAL A 26 -5.35 -14.41 3.19
N ASN A 27 -5.04 -13.31 2.50
CA ASN A 27 -4.08 -13.33 1.41
C ASN A 27 -2.65 -13.35 1.96
N LYS A 28 -2.02 -14.53 1.93
CA LYS A 28 -0.67 -14.79 2.45
C LYS A 28 0.44 -14.08 1.67
N GLU A 29 0.22 -13.77 0.39
CA GLU A 29 1.22 -13.09 -0.44
C GLU A 29 1.37 -11.61 -0.05
N ASN A 30 0.25 -10.97 0.30
CA ASN A 30 0.23 -9.55 0.69
C ASN A 30 0.43 -9.35 2.20
N THR A 31 0.33 -10.41 3.00
CA THR A 31 0.42 -10.34 4.46
C THR A 31 1.80 -10.78 4.94
N HIS A 32 2.66 -9.82 5.23
CA HIS A 32 4.01 -10.06 5.72
C HIS A 32 4.31 -9.16 6.93
N ILE A 33 5.11 -9.68 7.87
CA ILE A 33 5.58 -8.89 9.01
C ILE A 33 6.64 -7.91 8.52
N THR A 34 6.36 -6.61 8.65
CA THR A 34 7.28 -5.53 8.27
C THR A 34 7.67 -4.69 9.46
N HIS A 35 8.88 -4.15 9.41
CA HIS A 35 9.39 -3.22 10.41
C HIS A 35 9.29 -1.78 9.93
N VAL A 36 8.90 -0.88 10.82
CA VAL A 36 8.78 0.57 10.56
C VAL A 36 10.10 1.20 10.09
N GLY A 37 11.25 0.60 10.42
CA GLY A 37 12.56 1.04 9.92
C GLY A 37 12.79 0.78 8.42
N LYS A 38 12.16 -0.26 7.85
CA LYS A 38 12.23 -0.55 6.40
C LYS A 38 11.16 0.21 5.60
N GLY A 39 10.22 0.85 6.29
CA GLY A 39 9.04 1.49 5.70
C GLY A 39 7.91 0.49 5.48
N VAL A 40 6.70 0.87 5.89
CA VAL A 40 5.49 0.06 5.73
C VAL A 40 4.61 0.69 4.65
N PRO A 41 4.43 0.05 3.49
CA PRO A 41 3.53 0.57 2.46
C PRO A 41 2.08 0.44 2.94
N TYR A 42 1.34 1.55 2.96
CA TYR A 42 -0.05 1.61 3.38
C TYR A 42 -0.82 2.65 2.56
N LEU A 43 -1.87 2.21 1.86
CA LEU A 43 -2.78 3.07 1.06
C LEU A 43 -2.09 4.02 0.06
N GLY A 44 -0.92 3.64 -0.48
CA GLY A 44 -0.17 4.49 -1.42
C GLY A 44 0.83 5.44 -0.76
N PHE A 45 1.02 5.32 0.54
CA PHE A 45 2.09 5.95 1.31
C PHE A 45 3.05 4.87 1.84
N ILE A 46 4.24 5.30 2.24
CA ILE A 46 5.24 4.50 2.94
C ILE A 46 5.42 5.16 4.30
N ILE A 47 4.98 4.46 5.35
CA ILE A 47 5.07 4.94 6.72
C ILE A 47 6.44 4.54 7.27
N CYS A 48 7.24 5.52 7.63
CA CYS A 48 8.54 5.37 8.26
C CYS A 48 8.48 5.89 9.71
N ARG A 49 9.52 5.61 10.50
CA ARG A 49 9.53 5.92 11.94
C ARG A 49 9.31 7.41 12.28
N LYS A 50 9.76 8.31 11.41
CA LYS A 50 9.70 9.77 11.63
C LYS A 50 8.97 10.53 10.52
N THR A 51 8.64 9.86 9.43
CA THR A 51 8.15 10.50 8.20
C THR A 51 7.15 9.61 7.49
N VAL A 52 6.24 10.24 6.74
CA VAL A 52 5.34 9.55 5.81
C VAL A 52 5.70 10.02 4.41
N VAL A 53 6.02 9.07 3.52
CA VAL A 53 6.49 9.35 2.16
C VAL A 53 5.45 8.84 1.16
N ILE A 54 5.24 9.55 0.06
CA ILE A 54 4.33 9.09 -1.00
C ILE A 54 4.99 7.91 -1.75
N ALA A 55 4.26 6.83 -1.98
CA ALA A 55 4.80 5.68 -2.71
C ALA A 55 5.08 6.05 -4.17
N LEU A 56 6.25 5.66 -4.68
CA LEU A 56 6.69 5.93 -6.05
C LEU A 56 5.68 5.48 -7.12
N LYS A 57 4.95 4.37 -6.87
CA LYS A 57 3.88 3.90 -7.75
C LYS A 57 2.78 4.95 -7.96
N LYS A 58 2.37 5.64 -6.88
CA LYS A 58 1.34 6.70 -6.93
C LYS A 58 1.85 7.94 -7.67
N ILE A 59 3.12 8.29 -7.49
CA ILE A 59 3.76 9.40 -8.23
C ILE A 59 3.78 9.09 -9.73
N LYS A 60 4.14 7.85 -10.10
CA LYS A 60 4.13 7.39 -11.50
C LYS A 60 2.73 7.41 -12.10
N SER A 61 1.72 6.88 -11.40
CA SER A 61 0.34 6.92 -11.89
C SER A 61 -0.20 8.34 -12.01
N PHE A 62 0.19 9.22 -11.08
CA PHE A 62 -0.19 10.64 -11.13
C PHE A 62 0.42 11.33 -12.35
N LYS A 63 1.72 11.14 -12.61
CA LYS A 63 2.37 11.67 -13.82
C LYS A 63 1.75 11.14 -15.10
N ALA A 64 1.42 9.85 -15.15
CA ALA A 64 0.76 9.22 -16.30
C ALA A 64 -0.61 9.85 -16.60
N SER A 65 -1.42 10.08 -15.56
CA SER A 65 -2.72 10.76 -15.66
C SER A 65 -2.57 12.18 -16.21
N LEU A 66 -1.61 12.94 -15.69
CA LEU A 66 -1.32 14.29 -16.19
C LEU A 66 -0.87 14.28 -17.65
N SER A 67 0.03 13.37 -18.04
CA SER A 67 0.45 13.28 -19.44
C SER A 67 -0.71 12.92 -20.37
N GLY A 68 -1.57 11.97 -19.98
CA GLY A 68 -2.74 11.59 -20.77
C GLY A 68 -3.70 12.77 -20.99
N ALA A 69 -3.89 13.60 -19.97
CA ALA A 69 -4.75 14.80 -20.03
C ALA A 69 -4.16 15.94 -20.88
N VAL A 70 -2.83 16.06 -20.96
CA VAL A 70 -2.17 17.12 -21.75
C VAL A 70 -2.17 16.80 -23.24
N TYR A 71 -1.98 15.53 -23.63
CA TYR A 71 -1.97 15.12 -25.04
C TYR A 71 -3.36 14.93 -25.67
N THR A 72 -4.42 14.78 -24.87
CA THR A 72 -5.80 14.60 -25.36
C THR A 72 -6.56 15.89 -25.60
N ARG A 73 -5.95 17.07 -25.44
CA ARG A 73 -6.60 18.31 -25.90
C ARG A 73 -6.57 18.32 -27.43
N PRO A 74 -7.70 18.14 -28.14
CA PRO A 74 -7.71 18.41 -29.56
C PRO A 74 -7.37 19.88 -29.72
N VAL A 75 -6.25 20.15 -30.40
CA VAL A 75 -5.99 21.47 -30.94
C VAL A 75 -7.19 21.74 -31.85
N ARG A 76 -8.12 22.57 -31.40
CA ARG A 76 -9.29 22.95 -32.19
C ARG A 76 -8.71 23.74 -33.36
N THR A 77 -8.51 23.06 -34.49
CA THR A 77 -8.12 23.70 -35.75
C THR A 77 -9.21 24.71 -36.06
N ILE A 78 -8.87 25.99 -35.93
CA ILE A 78 -9.74 27.09 -36.32
C ILE A 78 -9.63 27.14 -37.85
N LEU A 79 -10.74 26.85 -38.53
CA LEU A 79 -10.95 27.07 -39.96
C LEU A 79 -10.86 28.56 -40.29
#